data_AF-G0X7J9-F1
#
_entry.id   AF-G0X7J9-F1
#
_cell.length_a   1.000
_cell.length_b   1.000
_cell.length_c   1.000
_cell.angle_alpha   90.00
_cell.angle_beta   90.00
_cell.angle_gamma   90.00
#
_symmetry.space_group_name_H-M   'P 1'
#
loop_
_entity.id
_entity.type
_entity.pdbx_description
1 polymer ?
#
loop_
_entity_poly.entity_id
_entity_poly.type
_entity_poly.pdbx_seq_one_letter_code
_entity_poly.pdbx_strand_id
1 'polypeptide(L)'
;EHGLDGDGRYIGDNEAEQLCKVGVFFEPSGQEGKYVPRSIQVDLEPGTMDTIRSGPLGKLFRPDNYINGESGAGNNFAKGYYTEGAELLDQVLDVARKEAEKADMLQGFQLVHSLGGGTGSGLGTNLLTKLREEFPDRMLATWSVLPSPKVSDTVVEPYNATL
;
A
#
# COMPACT_ATOMS: atom_id res chain seq x y z
N GLU A 1 -17.69 -3.01 -8.28
CA GLU A 1 -18.47 -2.61 -7.08
C GLU A 1 -18.91 -1.14 -7.16
N HIS A 2 -18.00 -0.18 -7.29
CA HIS A 2 -18.34 1.25 -7.43
C HIS A 2 -18.55 1.76 -8.87
N GLY A 3 -18.59 0.89 -9.88
CA GLY A 3 -18.79 1.32 -11.28
C GLY A 3 -17.64 2.14 -11.89
N LEU A 4 -16.43 2.01 -11.35
CA LEU A 4 -15.22 2.64 -11.87
C LEU A 4 -14.52 1.74 -12.89
N ASP A 5 -14.09 2.33 -14.00
CA ASP A 5 -13.25 1.68 -15.02
C ASP A 5 -11.77 1.66 -14.60
N GLY A 6 -10.92 0.97 -15.35
CA GLY A 6 -9.47 0.88 -15.09
C GLY A 6 -8.72 2.22 -15.16
N ASP A 7 -9.32 3.23 -15.78
CA ASP A 7 -8.84 4.62 -15.77
C ASP A 7 -9.35 5.46 -14.59
N GLY A 8 -10.18 4.88 -13.71
CA GLY A 8 -10.81 5.54 -12.57
C GLY A 8 -12.02 6.39 -12.95
N ARG A 9 -12.54 6.27 -14.17
CA ARG A 9 -13.75 7.00 -14.60
C ARG A 9 -15.00 6.27 -14.15
N TYR A 10 -16.01 7.03 -13.72
CA TYR A 10 -17.31 6.48 -13.41
C TYR A 10 -18.09 6.15 -14.69
N ILE A 11 -18.50 4.88 -14.84
CA ILE A 11 -19.31 4.36 -15.97
C ILE A 11 -20.56 3.64 -15.43
N GLY A 12 -20.91 3.86 -14.16
CA GLY A 12 -22.03 3.20 -13.52
C GLY A 12 -23.38 3.79 -13.90
N ASP A 13 -24.42 2.96 -13.84
CA ASP A 13 -25.81 3.36 -14.14
C ASP A 13 -26.52 4.00 -12.92
N ASN A 14 -26.06 3.72 -11.70
CA ASN A 14 -26.68 4.13 -10.44
C ASN A 14 -25.72 4.98 -9.58
N GLU A 15 -25.63 6.26 -9.92
CA GLU A 15 -24.75 7.25 -9.27
C GLU A 15 -25.04 7.38 -7.77
N ALA A 16 -26.32 7.46 -7.37
CA ALA A 16 -26.71 7.69 -5.99
C ALA A 16 -26.28 6.57 -5.02
N GLU A 17 -26.31 5.30 -5.43
CA GLU A 17 -25.91 4.18 -4.56
C GLU A 17 -24.40 3.91 -4.63
N GLN A 18 -23.79 4.03 -5.82
CA GLN A 18 -22.40 3.67 -6.03
C GLN A 18 -21.42 4.75 -5.57
N LEU A 19 -21.81 6.02 -5.68
CA LEU A 19 -20.96 7.16 -5.30
C LEU A 19 -21.17 7.64 -3.85
N CYS A 20 -22.24 7.22 -3.17
CA CYS A 20 -22.54 7.66 -1.79
C CYS A 20 -21.41 7.38 -0.79
N LYS A 21 -20.65 6.29 -0.96
CA LYS A 21 -19.54 5.90 -0.06
C LYS A 21 -18.18 5.83 -0.75
N VAL A 22 -18.08 6.34 -1.97
CA VAL A 22 -16.83 6.26 -2.76
C VAL A 22 -15.69 7.03 -2.09
N GLY A 23 -16.03 8.11 -1.37
CA GLY A 23 -15.10 9.00 -0.67
C GLY A 23 -14.24 8.33 0.41
N VAL A 24 -14.59 7.12 0.85
CA VAL A 24 -13.83 6.36 1.85
C VAL A 24 -12.53 5.81 1.26
N PHE A 25 -12.61 5.22 0.06
CA PHE A 25 -11.46 4.59 -0.60
C PHE A 25 -10.91 5.39 -1.76
N PHE A 26 -11.73 6.24 -2.37
CA PHE A 26 -11.35 7.03 -3.52
C PHE A 26 -11.54 8.51 -3.24
N GLU A 27 -10.68 9.32 -3.83
CA GLU A 27 -10.82 10.76 -3.88
C GLU A 27 -11.15 11.22 -5.31
N PRO A 28 -11.99 12.23 -5.48
CA PRO A 28 -12.18 12.85 -6.78
C PRO A 28 -10.86 13.51 -7.21
N SER A 29 -10.43 13.22 -8.43
CA SER A 29 -9.35 13.94 -9.09
C SER A 29 -9.84 15.32 -9.50
N GLY A 30 -8.93 16.25 -9.79
CA GLY A 30 -9.29 17.55 -10.37
C GLY A 30 -9.90 17.45 -11.79
N GLN A 31 -9.91 16.24 -12.39
CA GLN A 31 -10.64 15.93 -13.60
C GLN A 31 -12.04 15.40 -13.29
N GLU A 32 -13.05 15.99 -13.94
CA GLU A 32 -14.45 15.62 -13.78
C GLU A 32 -14.68 14.12 -14.04
N GLY A 33 -15.34 13.46 -13.09
CA GLY A 33 -15.68 12.03 -13.17
C GLY A 33 -14.51 11.06 -13.02
N LYS A 34 -13.29 11.52 -12.70
CA LYS A 34 -12.14 10.64 -12.40
C LYS A 34 -11.93 10.51 -10.89
N TYR A 35 -11.87 9.28 -10.40
CA TYR A 35 -11.62 8.92 -9.02
C TYR A 35 -10.28 8.18 -8.90
N VAL A 36 -9.49 8.55 -7.89
CA VAL A 36 -8.19 7.95 -7.61
C VAL A 36 -8.26 7.24 -6.26
N PRO A 37 -7.73 6.02 -6.13
CA PRO A 37 -7.69 5.31 -4.87
C PRO A 37 -6.69 5.95 -3.89
N ARG A 38 -7.12 6.14 -2.65
CA ARG A 38 -6.27 6.54 -1.50
C ARG A 38 -5.41 5.36 -1.08
N SER A 39 -4.31 5.17 -1.78
CA SER A 39 -3.42 4.03 -1.59
C SER A 39 -1.98 4.42 -1.88
N ILE A 40 -1.05 3.82 -1.16
CA ILE A 40 0.39 4.02 -1.33
C ILE A 40 0.97 2.67 -1.69
N GLN A 41 1.68 2.60 -2.81
CA GLN A 41 2.34 1.40 -3.28
C GLN A 41 3.82 1.51 -2.92
N VAL A 42 4.28 0.59 -2.08
CA VAL A 42 5.65 0.59 -1.57
C VAL A 42 6.31 -0.74 -1.89
N ASP A 43 7.50 -0.68 -2.49
CA ASP A 43 8.36 -1.84 -2.67
C ASP A 43 9.83 -1.41 -2.61
N LEU A 44 10.72 -2.33 -2.26
CA LEU A 44 12.16 -2.10 -2.29
C LEU A 44 12.75 -2.38 -3.68
N GLU A 45 11.97 -3.00 -4.56
CA GLU A 45 12.36 -3.30 -5.94
C GLU A 45 11.44 -2.57 -6.93
N PRO A 46 12.00 -1.99 -8.02
CA PRO A 46 11.19 -1.28 -9.02
C PRO A 46 10.35 -2.21 -9.91
N GLY A 47 10.74 -3.49 -10.04
CA GLY A 47 10.15 -4.40 -11.02
C GLY A 47 8.65 -4.66 -10.84
N THR A 48 8.19 -4.76 -9.59
CA THR A 48 6.76 -4.92 -9.28
C THR A 48 5.97 -3.69 -9.69
N MET A 49 6.53 -2.50 -9.47
CA MET A 49 5.87 -1.22 -9.75
C MET A 49 5.73 -0.95 -11.25
N ASP A 50 6.73 -1.30 -12.05
CA ASP A 50 6.66 -1.21 -13.51
C ASP A 50 5.59 -2.16 -14.09
N THR A 51 5.42 -3.32 -13.46
CA THR A 51 4.38 -4.27 -13.85
C THR A 51 2.98 -3.74 -13.54
N ILE A 52 2.78 -3.10 -12.38
CA ILE A 52 1.51 -2.47 -12.02
C ILE A 52 1.21 -1.29 -12.97
N ARG A 53 2.23 -0.47 -13.27
CA ARG A 53 2.10 0.72 -14.14
C ARG A 53 1.79 0.36 -15.59
N SER A 54 2.39 -0.71 -16.11
CA SER A 54 2.11 -1.23 -17.47
C SER A 54 0.82 -2.06 -17.54
N GLY A 55 0.29 -2.48 -16.39
CA GLY A 55 -0.95 -3.24 -16.28
C GLY A 55 -2.21 -2.44 -16.62
N PRO A 56 -3.36 -3.12 -16.71
CA PRO A 56 -4.64 -2.51 -17.07
C PRO A 56 -5.13 -1.44 -16.08
N LEU A 57 -4.64 -1.49 -14.83
CA LEU A 57 -4.98 -0.56 -13.75
C LEU A 57 -3.89 0.50 -13.49
N GLY A 58 -2.84 0.55 -14.30
CA GLY A 58 -1.69 1.43 -14.02
C GLY A 58 -2.04 2.92 -14.00
N LYS A 59 -3.08 3.33 -14.73
CA LYS A 59 -3.55 4.72 -14.83
C LYS A 59 -4.52 5.14 -13.71
N LEU A 60 -4.96 4.18 -12.90
CA LEU A 60 -5.86 4.38 -11.77
C LEU A 60 -5.13 5.09 -10.62
N PHE A 61 -3.92 4.65 -10.31
CA PHE A 61 -3.11 5.16 -9.21
C PHE A 61 -2.38 6.45 -9.58
N ARG A 62 -2.15 7.31 -8.58
CA ARG A 62 -1.31 8.50 -8.75
C ARG A 62 0.16 8.10 -8.87
N PRO A 63 0.91 8.66 -9.86
CA PRO A 63 2.35 8.45 -9.96
C PRO A 63 3.11 8.78 -8.68
N ASP A 64 2.65 9.78 -7.92
CA ASP A 64 3.27 10.25 -6.68
C ASP A 64 3.13 9.28 -5.51
N ASN A 65 2.20 8.31 -5.61
CA ASN A 65 1.94 7.33 -4.55
C ASN A 65 2.76 6.04 -4.73
N TYR A 66 3.55 5.95 -5.80
CA TYR A 66 4.51 4.87 -6.01
C TYR A 66 5.84 5.25 -5.38
N ILE A 67 6.28 4.42 -4.43
CA ILE A 67 7.54 4.59 -3.73
C ILE A 67 8.33 3.30 -3.90
N ASN A 68 9.48 3.40 -4.56
CA ASN A 68 10.32 2.26 -4.84
C ASN A 68 11.77 2.50 -4.39
N GLY A 69 12.37 1.45 -3.84
CA GLY A 69 13.82 1.39 -3.61
C GLY A 69 14.61 1.00 -4.87
N GLU A 70 15.93 1.07 -4.77
CA GLU A 70 16.87 0.52 -5.77
C GLU A 70 17.39 -0.87 -5.38
N SER A 71 17.27 -1.25 -4.10
CA SER A 71 17.88 -2.44 -3.51
C SER A 71 16.83 -3.27 -2.77
N GLY A 72 16.64 -4.51 -3.22
CA GLY A 72 15.69 -5.44 -2.61
C GLY A 72 16.13 -6.00 -1.26
N ALA A 73 15.15 -6.37 -0.42
CA ALA A 73 15.43 -7.02 0.87
C ALA A 73 16.01 -8.44 0.72
N GLY A 74 15.91 -9.07 -0.45
CA GLY A 74 16.44 -10.41 -0.70
C GLY A 74 15.88 -11.48 0.24
N ASN A 75 14.58 -11.39 0.56
CA ASN A 75 13.88 -12.27 1.50
C ASN A 75 14.45 -12.29 2.93
N ASN A 76 15.13 -11.22 3.35
CA ASN A 76 15.65 -11.08 4.71
C ASN A 76 14.90 -9.98 5.48
N PHE A 77 14.21 -10.37 6.55
CA PHE A 77 13.55 -9.43 7.47
C PHE A 77 14.49 -8.32 7.95
N ALA A 78 15.72 -8.67 8.36
CA ALA A 78 16.65 -7.71 8.96
C ALA A 78 17.04 -6.59 7.98
N LYS A 79 17.16 -6.91 6.68
CA LYS A 79 17.41 -5.89 5.65
C LYS A 79 16.22 -4.96 5.46
N GLY A 80 15.01 -5.54 5.43
CA GLY A 80 13.77 -4.76 5.34
C GLY A 80 13.51 -3.91 6.58
N TYR A 81 13.90 -4.37 7.77
CA TYR A 81 13.64 -3.65 9.02
C TYR A 81 14.71 -2.61 9.37
N TYR A 82 16.00 -2.97 9.28
CA TYR A 82 17.10 -2.16 9.82
C TYR A 82 17.88 -1.36 8.77
N THR A 83 17.93 -1.79 7.50
CA THR A 83 18.79 -1.16 6.49
C THR A 83 17.98 -0.53 5.37
N GLU A 84 17.64 -1.30 4.33
CA GLU A 84 17.06 -0.78 3.08
C GLU A 84 15.66 -0.20 3.32
N GLY A 85 14.84 -0.90 4.12
CA GLY A 85 13.51 -0.40 4.44
C GLY A 85 13.51 0.79 5.39
N ALA A 86 14.55 0.95 6.22
CA ALA A 86 14.66 2.12 7.09
C ALA A 86 14.92 3.40 6.29
N GLU A 87 15.71 3.31 5.21
CA GLU A 87 15.96 4.46 4.32
C GLU A 87 14.71 4.90 3.55
N LEU A 88 13.88 3.94 3.11
CA LEU A 88 12.65 4.23 2.38
C LEU A 88 11.50 4.69 3.28
N LEU A 89 11.54 4.34 4.57
CA LEU A 89 10.45 4.56 5.52
C LEU A 89 10.04 6.03 5.65
N ASP A 90 11.00 6.94 5.70
CA ASP A 90 10.72 8.37 5.87
C ASP A 90 9.93 8.93 4.66
N GLN A 91 10.27 8.49 3.45
CA GLN A 91 9.54 8.88 2.24
C GLN A 91 8.10 8.36 2.25
N VAL A 92 7.90 7.12 2.70
CA VAL A 92 6.57 6.50 2.84
C VAL A 92 5.71 7.25 3.85
N LEU A 93 6.30 7.60 5.00
CA LEU A 93 5.60 8.37 6.04
C LEU A 93 5.21 9.76 5.55
N ASP A 94 6.08 10.45 4.80
CA ASP A 94 5.76 11.77 4.25
C ASP A 94 4.61 11.73 3.24
N VAL A 95 4.52 10.69 2.41
CA VAL A 95 3.37 10.50 1.51
C VAL A 95 2.12 10.12 2.30
N ALA A 96 2.24 9.27 3.33
CA ALA A 96 1.13 8.93 4.22
C ALA A 96 0.57 10.16 4.94
N ARG A 97 1.42 11.11 5.37
CA ARG A 97 1.00 12.40 5.92
C ARG A 97 0.21 13.23 4.92
N LYS A 98 0.72 13.37 3.68
CA LYS A 98 0.01 14.10 2.62
C LYS A 98 -1.36 13.50 2.31
N GLU A 99 -1.46 12.17 2.30
CA GLU A 99 -2.73 11.48 2.08
C GLU A 99 -3.68 11.59 3.28
N ALA A 100 -3.15 11.61 4.51
CA ALA A 100 -3.91 11.86 5.73
C ALA A 100 -4.47 13.29 5.78
N GLU A 101 -3.69 14.30 5.35
CA GLU A 101 -4.14 15.70 5.27
C GLU A 101 -5.26 15.91 4.23
N LYS A 102 -5.28 15.10 3.16
CA LYS A 102 -6.35 15.11 2.15
C LYS A 102 -7.63 14.44 2.62
N ALA A 103 -7.64 13.79 3.78
CA ALA A 103 -8.81 13.10 4.31
C ALA A 103 -9.49 13.98 5.36
N ASP A 104 -10.77 14.30 5.16
CA ASP A 104 -11.54 15.12 6.12
C ASP A 104 -11.59 14.46 7.52
N MET A 105 -11.71 13.13 7.55
CA MET A 105 -11.69 12.35 8.79
C MET A 105 -11.09 10.96 8.55
N LEU A 106 -9.79 10.83 8.80
CA LEU A 106 -9.09 9.55 8.71
C LEU A 106 -9.58 8.59 9.81
N GLN A 107 -10.14 7.44 9.43
CA GLN A 107 -10.54 6.41 10.41
C GLN A 107 -9.37 5.53 10.83
N GLY A 108 -8.49 5.20 9.88
CA GLY A 108 -7.42 4.25 10.10
C GLY A 108 -6.65 3.92 8.83
N PHE A 109 -5.64 3.08 8.99
CA PHE A 109 -4.82 2.57 7.88
C PHE A 109 -5.07 1.07 7.69
N GLN A 110 -5.09 0.65 6.43
CA GLN A 110 -5.07 -0.76 6.05
C GLN A 110 -3.71 -1.08 5.44
N LEU A 111 -2.98 -1.98 6.09
CA LEU A 111 -1.68 -2.44 5.61
C LEU A 111 -1.83 -3.84 5.02
N VAL A 112 -1.55 -3.99 3.73
CA VAL A 112 -1.55 -5.29 3.06
C VAL A 112 -0.10 -5.69 2.82
N HIS A 113 0.34 -6.80 3.40
CA HIS A 113 1.73 -7.24 3.31
C HIS A 113 1.86 -8.76 3.44
N SER A 114 3.00 -9.30 3.02
CA SER A 114 3.35 -10.72 3.25
C SER A 114 4.21 -10.85 4.50
N LEU A 115 4.01 -11.92 5.27
CA LEU A 115 4.88 -12.26 6.41
C LEU A 115 6.10 -13.09 5.97
N GLY A 116 6.03 -13.69 4.78
CA GLY A 116 7.09 -14.54 4.25
C GLY A 116 8.27 -13.80 3.63
N GLY A 117 8.00 -12.66 2.97
CA GLY A 117 9.02 -11.90 2.24
C GLY A 117 9.74 -10.89 3.14
N GLY A 118 10.97 -10.52 2.78
CA GLY A 118 11.79 -9.59 3.60
C GLY A 118 11.30 -8.14 3.58
N THR A 119 10.77 -7.68 2.44
CA THR A 119 10.16 -6.35 2.32
C THR A 119 8.82 -6.31 3.08
N GLY A 120 7.92 -7.25 2.77
CA GLY A 120 6.59 -7.31 3.37
C GLY A 120 6.62 -7.42 4.91
N SER A 121 7.46 -8.29 5.46
CA SER A 121 7.55 -8.47 6.91
C SER A 121 8.40 -7.38 7.55
N GLY A 122 9.63 -7.15 7.07
CA GLY A 122 10.57 -6.20 7.67
C GLY A 122 10.09 -4.75 7.58
N LEU A 123 9.86 -4.24 6.37
CA LEU A 123 9.40 -2.86 6.16
C LEU A 123 7.98 -2.67 6.71
N GLY A 124 7.10 -3.66 6.52
CA GLY A 124 5.72 -3.62 7.02
C GLY A 124 5.64 -3.48 8.54
N THR A 125 6.44 -4.26 9.28
CA THR A 125 6.50 -4.18 10.75
C THR A 125 7.07 -2.85 11.24
N ASN A 126 8.10 -2.32 10.55
CA ASN A 126 8.67 -1.02 10.90
C ASN A 126 7.67 0.12 10.64
N LEU A 127 6.99 0.09 9.49
CA LEU A 127 5.95 1.05 9.13
C LEU A 127 4.78 1.03 10.12
N LEU A 128 4.33 -0.16 10.54
CA LEU A 128 3.26 -0.29 11.53
C LEU A 128 3.63 0.37 12.86
N THR A 129 4.88 0.21 13.30
CA THR A 129 5.38 0.81 14.54
C THR A 129 5.38 2.34 14.43
N LYS A 130 5.87 2.89 13.31
CA LYS A 130 5.89 4.34 13.08
C LYS A 130 4.52 4.96 12.92
N LEU A 131 3.61 4.32 12.19
CA LEU A 131 2.23 4.79 12.06
C LEU A 131 1.51 4.79 13.41
N ARG A 132 1.80 3.83 14.28
CA ARG A 132 1.25 3.79 15.65
C ARG A 132 1.83 4.89 16.54
N GLU A 133 3.11 5.23 16.38
CA GLU A 133 3.74 6.34 17.10
C GLU A 133 3.15 7.70 16.69
N GLU A 134 2.91 7.89 15.38
CA GLU A 134 2.43 9.17 14.85
C GLU A 134 0.91 9.35 14.95
N PHE A 135 0.15 8.26 14.76
CA PHE A 135 -1.32 8.26 14.78
C PHE A 135 -1.87 7.28 15.83
N PRO A 136 -1.66 7.53 17.13
CA PRO A 136 -2.00 6.57 18.19
C PRO A 136 -3.51 6.30 18.33
N ASP A 137 -4.35 7.26 17.96
CA ASP A 137 -5.81 7.18 18.10
C ASP A 137 -6.52 6.57 16.86
N ARG A 138 -5.76 6.18 15.82
CA ARG A 138 -6.31 5.65 14.57
C ARG A 138 -6.26 4.13 14.55
N MET A 139 -7.27 3.51 13.93
CA MET A 139 -7.30 2.05 13.79
C MET A 139 -6.24 1.59 12.78
N LEU A 140 -5.48 0.56 13.14
CA LEU A 140 -4.53 -0.10 12.24
C LEU A 140 -5.05 -1.50 11.95
N ALA A 141 -5.37 -1.79 10.70
CA ALA A 141 -5.79 -3.10 10.24
C ALA A 141 -4.72 -3.71 9.33
N THR A 142 -4.19 -4.87 9.70
CA THR A 142 -3.19 -5.60 8.91
C THR A 142 -3.82 -6.78 8.20
N TRP A 143 -3.57 -6.88 6.90
CA TRP A 143 -3.98 -7.97 6.03
C TRP A 143 -2.71 -8.71 5.63
N SER A 144 -2.38 -9.72 6.43
CA SER A 144 -1.12 -10.43 6.32
C SER A 144 -1.29 -11.74 5.58
N VAL A 145 -0.51 -11.96 4.53
CA VAL A 145 -0.46 -13.26 3.84
C VAL A 145 0.50 -14.18 4.59
N LEU A 146 -0.05 -15.27 5.14
CA LEU A 146 0.71 -16.29 5.84
C LEU A 146 1.39 -17.26 4.85
N PRO A 147 2.64 -17.66 5.12
CA PRO A 147 3.36 -18.61 4.27
C PRO A 147 2.70 -20.00 4.33
N SER A 148 2.79 -20.73 3.22
CA SER A 148 2.26 -22.09 3.09
C SER A 148 3.29 -23.02 2.46
N PRO A 149 3.58 -24.20 3.04
CA PRO A 149 4.63 -25.10 2.57
C PRO A 149 4.41 -25.66 1.16
N LYS A 150 3.22 -25.46 0.56
CA LYS A 150 2.89 -25.93 -0.79
C LYS A 150 3.20 -24.91 -1.89
N VAL A 151 3.29 -23.63 -1.55
CA VAL A 151 3.44 -22.49 -2.49
C VAL A 151 4.60 -21.59 -2.07
N SER A 152 5.34 -22.00 -1.04
CA SER A 152 6.48 -21.28 -0.50
C SER A 152 7.68 -21.41 -1.42
N ASP A 153 8.21 -20.26 -1.87
CA ASP A 153 9.41 -20.20 -2.71
C ASP A 153 10.68 -19.97 -1.87
N THR A 154 10.55 -19.62 -0.57
CA THR A 154 11.70 -19.24 0.26
C THR A 154 11.85 -20.12 1.49
N VAL A 155 13.07 -20.63 1.71
CA VAL A 155 13.39 -21.51 2.85
C VAL A 155 13.34 -20.76 4.20
N VAL A 156 13.48 -19.43 4.17
CA VAL A 156 13.56 -18.56 5.35
C VAL A 156 12.21 -17.92 5.73
N GLU A 157 11.14 -18.28 5.05
CA GLU A 157 9.77 -17.81 5.33
C GLU A 157 9.34 -17.98 6.80
N PRO A 158 9.60 -19.13 7.46
CA PRO A 158 9.26 -19.30 8.88
C PRO A 158 10.01 -18.32 9.78
N TYR A 159 11.27 -18.00 9.47
CA TYR A 159 12.05 -17.01 10.23
C TYR A 159 11.44 -15.62 10.08
N ASN A 160 11.13 -15.21 8.85
CA ASN A 160 10.53 -13.91 8.57
C ASN A 160 9.13 -13.76 9.18
N ALA A 161 8.37 -14.85 9.31
CA ALA A 161 7.03 -14.82 9.89
C ALA A 161 7.03 -14.80 11.42
N THR A 162 8.10 -15.28 12.07
CA THR A 162 8.24 -15.26 13.53
C THR A 162 8.77 -13.94 14.08
N LEU A 163 9.47 -13.16 13.25
CA LEU A 163 10.09 -11.89 13.61
C LEU A 163 9.14 -10.72 13.36
#